data_AF-A0A2P2LJJ6-F1
#
_entry.id   AF-A0A2P2LJJ6-F1
#
_cell.length_a   1.000
_cell.length_b   1.000
_cell.length_c   1.000
_cell.angle_alpha   90.00
_cell.angle_beta   90.00
_cell.angle_gamma   90.00
#
_symmetry.space_group_name_H-M   'P 1'
#
loop_
_entity.id
_entity.type
_entity.pdbx_description
1 polymer ?
#
loop_
_entity_poly.entity_id
_entity_poly.type
_entity_poly.pdbx_seq_one_letter_code
_entity_poly.pdbx_strand_id
1 'polypeptide(L)'
;MTSWIWFSYCFRQVASILNILDDELIVGVGNYILSCQTYEGGIAGEPGSEAHGGYTFCGLATMVLIDEVNRLDLAGLINWVVFRQGVECGFQGRTNKLVDGCYSFWQGGVFALLQKLHTVCGETQALSDSEGDSATDSASEGEVPGDNLCEEDQTCHFEHGAQSNAPGSVDCSSGYTQNLRRSETEPLFQSMALQQYVLLCSQDQEGGFRDKPGKARDYYHTCYCLGGLSVCQYIWSKNGNAPPLPKAVLGPYSNLLEPIHPVYNVVLQQYQEAYEFFSRS
;
A
#
# COMPACT_ATOMS: atom_id res chain seq x y z
N MET A 1 -18.04 13.02 16.24
CA MET A 1 -18.52 11.78 15.63
C MET A 1 -17.31 10.88 15.46
N THR A 2 -17.16 9.84 16.27
CA THR A 2 -16.03 8.90 16.18
C THR A 2 -16.32 7.97 15.01
N SER A 3 -15.58 8.10 13.92
CA SER A 3 -15.64 7.13 12.82
C SER A 3 -15.01 5.82 13.29
N TRP A 4 -15.73 4.72 13.10
CA TRP A 4 -15.31 3.39 13.48
C TRP A 4 -14.01 2.95 12.79
N ILE A 5 -13.66 3.52 11.64
CA ILE A 5 -12.40 3.22 10.95
C ILE A 5 -11.17 3.64 11.77
N TRP A 6 -11.19 4.84 12.38
CA TRP A 6 -10.09 5.28 13.25
C TRP A 6 -9.92 4.34 14.43
N PHE A 7 -11.03 3.97 15.06
CA PHE A 7 -11.02 3.05 16.18
C PHE A 7 -10.48 1.67 15.77
N SER A 8 -10.94 1.13 14.63
CA SER A 8 -10.48 -0.14 14.09
C SER A 8 -8.98 -0.14 13.85
N TYR A 9 -8.45 0.91 13.20
CA TYR A 9 -7.01 1.03 12.97
C TYR A 9 -6.22 1.16 14.26
N CYS A 10 -6.54 2.14 15.13
CA CYS A 10 -5.79 2.36 16.37
C CYS A 10 -5.75 1.13 17.26
N PHE A 11 -6.89 0.44 17.43
CA PHE A 11 -6.94 -0.75 18.27
C PHE A 11 -6.16 -1.92 17.65
N ARG A 12 -6.29 -2.17 16.34
CA ARG A 12 -5.61 -3.31 15.66
C ARG A 12 -4.12 -3.07 15.57
N GLN A 13 -3.71 -1.82 15.37
CA GLN A 13 -2.32 -1.41 15.41
C GLN A 13 -1.67 -1.77 16.75
N VAL A 14 -2.30 -1.37 17.86
CA VAL A 14 -1.79 -1.66 19.21
C VAL A 14 -1.83 -3.16 19.50
N ALA A 15 -2.94 -3.84 19.20
CA ALA A 15 -3.10 -5.28 19.43
C ALA A 15 -2.05 -6.11 18.66
N SER A 16 -1.73 -5.71 17.43
CA SER A 16 -0.72 -6.38 16.61
C SER A 16 0.69 -6.24 17.18
N ILE A 17 1.12 -5.02 17.56
CA ILE A 17 2.45 -4.82 18.16
C ILE A 17 2.58 -5.57 19.49
N LEU A 18 1.51 -5.57 20.31
CA LEU A 18 1.51 -6.24 21.61
C LEU A 18 1.35 -7.76 21.51
N ASN A 19 1.21 -8.32 20.31
CA ASN A 19 0.98 -9.74 20.06
C ASN A 19 -0.27 -10.29 20.80
N ILE A 20 -1.36 -9.51 20.79
CA ILE A 20 -2.66 -9.86 21.39
C ILE A 20 -3.82 -9.75 20.39
N LEU A 21 -3.53 -9.67 19.09
CA LEU A 21 -4.54 -9.67 18.05
C LEU A 21 -5.00 -11.12 17.83
N ASP A 22 -6.29 -11.38 18.06
CA ASP A 22 -6.88 -12.71 17.90
C ASP A 22 -8.08 -12.69 16.92
N ASP A 23 -8.57 -13.89 16.59
CA ASP A 23 -9.66 -14.08 15.64
C ASP A 23 -10.97 -13.43 16.10
N GLU A 24 -11.25 -13.42 17.41
CA GLU A 24 -12.47 -12.83 17.97
C GLU A 24 -12.48 -11.30 17.78
N LEU A 25 -11.31 -10.67 17.94
CA LEU A 25 -11.11 -9.24 17.77
C LEU A 25 -11.21 -8.77 16.31
N ILE A 26 -11.08 -9.67 15.33
CA ILE A 26 -11.19 -9.31 13.90
C ILE A 26 -12.57 -9.63 13.29
N VAL A 27 -13.43 -10.37 13.98
CA VAL A 27 -14.77 -10.73 13.48
C VAL A 27 -15.54 -9.50 13.01
N GLY A 28 -15.96 -9.52 11.74
CA GLY A 28 -16.80 -8.48 11.13
C GLY A 28 -16.08 -7.18 10.78
N VAL A 29 -14.80 -7.01 11.15
CA VAL A 29 -14.03 -5.79 10.85
C VAL A 29 -13.87 -5.60 9.35
N GLY A 30 -13.46 -6.64 8.62
CA GLY A 30 -13.34 -6.56 7.17
C GLY A 30 -14.66 -6.27 6.47
N ASN A 31 -15.76 -6.88 6.91
CA ASN A 31 -17.11 -6.58 6.37
C ASN A 31 -17.46 -5.10 6.54
N TYR A 32 -17.16 -4.52 7.70
CA TYR A 32 -17.40 -3.11 7.94
C TYR A 32 -16.53 -2.22 7.05
N ILE A 33 -15.23 -2.50 6.93
CA ILE A 33 -14.32 -1.72 6.08
C ILE A 33 -14.74 -1.80 4.60
N LEU A 34 -15.14 -3.00 4.13
CA LEU A 34 -15.65 -3.17 2.76
C LEU A 34 -16.88 -2.31 2.50
N SER A 35 -17.81 -2.24 3.45
CA SER A 35 -18.99 -1.37 3.32
C SER A 35 -18.66 0.13 3.31
N CYS A 36 -17.43 0.51 3.70
CA CYS A 36 -16.93 1.87 3.68
C CYS A 36 -16.15 2.21 2.39
N GLN A 37 -15.77 1.22 1.56
CA GLN A 37 -15.18 1.51 0.26
C GLN A 37 -16.25 2.12 -0.65
N THR A 38 -15.95 3.28 -1.21
CA THR A 38 -16.92 4.08 -1.96
C THR A 38 -16.84 3.81 -3.46
N TYR A 39 -17.82 4.31 -4.21
CA TYR A 39 -17.78 4.31 -5.68
C TYR A 39 -16.57 5.05 -6.26
N GLU A 40 -15.96 5.97 -5.49
CA GLU A 40 -14.76 6.68 -5.94
C GLU A 40 -13.52 5.77 -5.93
N GLY A 41 -13.56 4.66 -5.20
CA GLY A 41 -12.47 3.71 -4.99
C GLY A 41 -11.76 3.84 -3.63
N GLY A 42 -11.75 5.03 -3.04
CA GLY A 42 -11.23 5.27 -1.69
C GLY A 42 -12.21 4.84 -0.58
N ILE A 43 -11.76 4.88 0.68
CA ILE A 43 -12.54 4.45 1.84
C ILE A 43 -13.03 5.67 2.62
N ALA A 44 -14.30 5.66 2.99
CA ALA A 44 -14.95 6.68 3.80
C ALA A 44 -14.95 6.32 5.29
N GLY A 45 -15.21 7.27 6.18
CA GLY A 45 -15.21 6.99 7.63
C GLY A 45 -16.36 6.11 8.10
N GLU A 46 -17.41 6.00 7.30
CA GLU A 46 -18.58 5.18 7.53
C GLU A 46 -19.27 4.87 6.18
N PRO A 47 -20.11 3.83 6.11
CA PRO A 47 -20.78 3.46 4.87
C PRO A 47 -21.61 4.61 4.29
N GLY A 48 -21.47 4.84 2.98
CA GLY A 48 -22.19 5.88 2.25
C GLY A 48 -21.61 7.30 2.37
N SER A 49 -20.55 7.51 3.17
CA SER A 49 -19.83 8.79 3.21
C SER A 49 -18.82 8.94 2.06
N GLU A 50 -18.26 10.14 1.92
CA GLU A 50 -17.23 10.49 0.92
C GLU A 50 -15.87 9.82 1.25
N ALA A 51 -15.14 9.37 0.22
CA ALA A 51 -13.80 8.82 0.41
C ALA A 51 -12.83 9.88 0.93
N HIS A 52 -11.92 9.50 1.83
CA HIS A 52 -11.01 10.46 2.47
C HIS A 52 -9.67 9.84 2.81
N GLY A 53 -8.56 10.54 2.53
CA GLY A 53 -7.20 9.99 2.63
C GLY A 53 -6.88 9.35 3.97
N GLY A 54 -7.23 10.02 5.07
CA GLY A 54 -7.07 9.45 6.42
C GLY A 54 -7.84 8.15 6.65
N TYR A 55 -9.11 8.08 6.21
CA TYR A 55 -9.93 6.87 6.35
C TYR A 55 -9.47 5.77 5.40
N THR A 56 -9.07 6.13 4.17
CA THR A 56 -8.44 5.25 3.20
C THR A 56 -7.20 4.58 3.77
N PHE A 57 -6.29 5.36 4.35
CA PHE A 57 -5.10 4.79 4.99
C PHE A 57 -5.46 3.87 6.15
N CYS A 58 -6.29 4.33 7.09
CA CYS A 58 -6.69 3.51 8.24
C CYS A 58 -7.38 2.22 7.81
N GLY A 59 -8.32 2.28 6.87
CA GLY A 59 -9.02 1.11 6.35
C GLY A 59 -8.08 0.13 5.65
N LEU A 60 -7.22 0.60 4.75
CA LEU A 60 -6.24 -0.25 4.07
C LEU A 60 -5.26 -0.88 5.06
N ALA A 61 -4.70 -0.08 5.97
CA ALA A 61 -3.77 -0.55 6.99
C ALA A 61 -4.41 -1.60 7.91
N THR A 62 -5.66 -1.41 8.31
CA THR A 62 -6.39 -2.43 9.07
C THR A 62 -6.59 -3.71 8.27
N MET A 63 -6.98 -3.61 6.99
CA MET A 63 -7.15 -4.79 6.14
C MET A 63 -5.84 -5.56 5.92
N VAL A 64 -4.70 -4.87 5.89
CA VAL A 64 -3.37 -5.48 5.91
C VAL A 64 -3.09 -6.19 7.25
N LEU A 65 -3.41 -5.55 8.38
CA LEU A 65 -3.18 -6.13 9.71
C LEU A 65 -4.00 -7.39 10.01
N ILE A 66 -5.20 -7.50 9.43
CA ILE A 66 -6.08 -8.67 9.60
C ILE A 66 -5.98 -9.68 8.45
N ASP A 67 -5.02 -9.49 7.53
CA ASP A 67 -4.79 -10.33 6.35
C ASP A 67 -6.02 -10.51 5.43
N GLU A 68 -6.81 -9.44 5.26
CA GLU A 68 -8.02 -9.46 4.42
C GLU A 68 -7.97 -8.47 3.25
N VAL A 69 -6.79 -7.91 2.96
CA VAL A 69 -6.61 -6.85 1.95
C VAL A 69 -7.10 -7.22 0.55
N ASN A 70 -7.03 -8.51 0.18
CA ASN A 70 -7.51 -9.02 -1.11
C ASN A 70 -9.02 -8.89 -1.31
N ARG A 71 -9.78 -8.58 -0.25
CA ARG A 71 -11.23 -8.36 -0.34
C ARG A 71 -11.58 -6.97 -0.87
N LEU A 72 -10.66 -6.00 -0.77
CA LEU A 72 -10.86 -4.63 -1.26
C LEU A 72 -10.75 -4.56 -2.78
N ASP A 73 -11.47 -3.63 -3.40
CA ASP A 73 -11.20 -3.23 -4.79
C ASP A 73 -9.91 -2.40 -4.84
N LEU A 74 -8.76 -3.07 -4.95
CA LEU A 74 -7.44 -2.43 -5.00
C LEU A 74 -7.24 -1.60 -6.28
N ALA A 75 -7.83 -2.00 -7.40
CA ALA A 75 -7.71 -1.26 -8.65
C ALA A 75 -8.45 0.08 -8.57
N GLY A 76 -9.69 0.07 -8.06
CA GLY A 76 -10.44 1.30 -7.75
C GLY A 76 -9.71 2.18 -6.75
N LEU A 77 -9.14 1.57 -5.70
CA LEU A 77 -8.36 2.29 -4.70
C LEU A 77 -7.11 2.98 -5.28
N ILE A 78 -6.32 2.28 -6.11
CA ILE A 78 -5.15 2.84 -6.80
C ILE A 78 -5.59 4.03 -7.67
N ASN A 79 -6.62 3.83 -8.50
CA ASN A 79 -7.18 4.89 -9.34
C ASN A 79 -7.58 6.10 -8.49
N TRP A 80 -8.27 5.91 -7.37
CA TRP A 80 -8.66 7.00 -6.50
C TRP A 80 -7.47 7.78 -5.96
N VAL A 81 -6.48 7.08 -5.38
CA VAL A 81 -5.38 7.72 -4.66
C VAL A 81 -4.40 8.44 -5.59
N VAL A 82 -4.17 7.96 -6.83
CA VAL A 82 -3.30 8.67 -7.79
C VAL A 82 -3.84 10.04 -8.17
N PHE A 83 -5.17 10.17 -8.31
CA PHE A 83 -5.82 11.47 -8.56
C PHE A 83 -5.91 12.37 -7.33
N ARG A 84 -5.27 12.00 -6.22
CA ARG A 84 -5.14 12.84 -5.03
C ARG A 84 -3.86 13.66 -5.02
N GLN A 85 -2.91 13.43 -5.94
CA GLN A 85 -1.76 14.33 -6.09
C GLN A 85 -2.15 15.50 -7.00
N GLY A 86 -2.10 16.71 -6.46
CA GLY A 86 -2.49 17.94 -7.16
C GLY A 86 -1.37 18.52 -8.03
N VAL A 87 -1.70 19.61 -8.74
CA VAL A 87 -0.72 20.39 -9.54
C VAL A 87 0.30 21.10 -8.65
N GLU A 88 -0.04 21.30 -7.38
CA GLU A 88 0.83 21.81 -6.33
C GLU A 88 1.87 20.79 -5.87
N CYS A 89 1.84 19.57 -6.43
CA CYS A 89 2.70 18.43 -6.11
C CYS A 89 2.42 17.76 -4.75
N GLY A 90 1.70 18.43 -3.85
CA GLY A 90 1.16 17.86 -2.63
C GLY A 90 -0.13 17.06 -2.86
N PHE A 91 -0.68 16.49 -1.78
CA PHE A 91 -1.91 15.72 -1.83
C PHE A 91 -3.12 16.46 -1.24
N GLN A 92 -4.29 16.28 -1.86
CA GLN A 92 -5.58 16.58 -1.26
C GLN A 92 -6.17 15.35 -0.57
N GLY A 93 -6.90 15.57 0.53
CA GLY A 93 -7.55 14.48 1.24
C GLY A 93 -8.73 13.86 0.52
N ARG A 94 -9.38 14.63 -0.36
CA ARG A 94 -10.64 14.29 -1.02
C ARG A 94 -10.75 14.96 -2.37
N THR A 95 -11.64 14.45 -3.21
CA THR A 95 -11.94 15.02 -4.52
C THR A 95 -12.39 16.49 -4.39
N ASN A 96 -11.86 17.37 -5.24
CA ASN A 96 -12.19 18.82 -5.26
C ASN A 96 -11.94 19.57 -3.93
N LYS A 97 -11.01 19.10 -3.10
CA LYS A 97 -10.51 19.83 -1.93
C LYS A 97 -9.08 20.31 -2.18
N LEU A 98 -8.67 21.27 -1.36
CA LEU A 98 -7.33 21.84 -1.42
C LEU A 98 -6.28 20.81 -0.98
N VAL A 99 -5.06 21.00 -1.49
CA VAL A 99 -3.86 20.34 -0.99
C VAL A 99 -3.63 20.62 0.50
N ASP A 100 -3.05 19.67 1.22
CA ASP A 100 -2.67 19.82 2.63
C ASP A 100 -1.48 18.91 2.97
N GLY A 101 -0.49 19.47 3.68
CA GLY A 101 0.75 18.82 4.06
C GLY A 101 0.58 17.51 4.82
N CYS A 102 -0.48 17.35 5.63
CA CYS A 102 -0.67 16.10 6.38
C CYS A 102 -0.99 14.91 5.47
N TYR A 103 -1.58 15.14 4.29
CA TYR A 103 -1.84 14.08 3.31
C TYR A 103 -0.58 13.57 2.62
N SER A 104 0.57 14.23 2.84
CA SER A 104 1.87 13.67 2.44
C SER A 104 2.08 12.28 3.03
N PHE A 105 1.66 12.06 4.28
CA PHE A 105 1.65 10.72 4.87
C PHE A 105 0.33 9.98 4.61
N TRP A 106 -0.85 10.58 4.82
CA TRP A 106 -2.09 9.81 4.71
C TRP A 106 -2.31 9.23 3.30
N GLN A 107 -1.93 9.94 2.23
CA GLN A 107 -1.98 9.37 0.87
C GLN A 107 -0.66 8.66 0.51
N GLY A 108 0.50 9.21 0.90
CA GLY A 108 1.80 8.59 0.64
C GLY A 108 1.94 7.20 1.26
N GLY A 109 1.45 7.02 2.48
CA GLY A 109 1.42 5.74 3.20
C GLY A 109 0.55 4.70 2.51
N VAL A 110 -0.57 5.11 1.89
CA VAL A 110 -1.40 4.20 1.06
C VAL A 110 -0.56 3.64 -0.10
N PHE A 111 0.21 4.47 -0.79
CA PHE A 111 1.11 3.99 -1.85
C PHE A 111 2.20 3.05 -1.32
N ALA A 112 2.78 3.37 -0.17
CA ALA A 112 3.80 2.51 0.45
C ALA A 112 3.26 1.11 0.80
N LEU A 113 1.99 1.03 1.25
CA LEU A 113 1.31 -0.24 1.49
C LEU A 113 1.00 -0.98 0.18
N LEU A 114 0.39 -0.29 -0.80
CA LEU A 114 0.03 -0.88 -2.10
C LEU A 114 1.26 -1.42 -2.83
N GLN A 115 2.37 -0.69 -2.85
CA GLN A 115 3.59 -1.13 -3.52
C GLN A 115 4.18 -2.40 -2.89
N LYS A 116 4.15 -2.51 -1.55
CA LYS A 116 4.56 -3.73 -0.85
C LYS A 116 3.66 -4.92 -1.19
N LEU A 117 2.34 -4.71 -1.29
CA LEU A 117 1.38 -5.75 -1.67
C LEU A 117 1.62 -6.25 -3.10
N HIS A 118 1.90 -5.34 -4.05
CA HIS A 118 2.20 -5.71 -5.43
C HIS A 118 3.50 -6.52 -5.57
N THR A 119 4.53 -6.21 -4.77
CA THR A 119 5.77 -7.01 -4.75
C THR A 119 5.50 -8.45 -4.28
N VAL A 120 4.71 -8.63 -3.21
CA VAL A 120 4.38 -9.96 -2.67
C VAL A 120 3.49 -10.77 -3.62
N CYS A 121 2.49 -10.14 -4.24
CA CYS A 121 1.58 -10.84 -5.15
C CYS A 121 2.28 -11.24 -6.46
N GLY A 122 3.18 -10.40 -6.98
CA GLY A 122 4.02 -10.75 -8.13
C GLY A 122 5.01 -11.89 -7.84
N GLU A 123 5.50 -12.01 -6.61
CA GLU A 123 6.33 -13.15 -6.16
C GLU A 123 5.50 -14.45 -6.05
N THR A 124 4.25 -14.35 -5.57
CA THR A 124 3.36 -15.52 -5.42
C THR A 124 2.90 -16.07 -6.78
N GLN A 125 2.62 -15.20 -7.76
CA GLN A 125 2.29 -15.61 -9.13
C GLN A 125 3.50 -16.22 -9.87
N ALA A 126 4.71 -15.69 -9.65
CA ALA A 126 5.93 -16.26 -10.22
C ALA A 126 6.25 -17.67 -9.67
N LEU A 127 5.83 -17.99 -8.44
CA LEU A 127 5.95 -19.32 -7.85
C LEU A 127 4.91 -20.30 -8.42
N SER A 128 3.66 -19.87 -8.65
CA SER A 128 2.62 -20.72 -9.25
C SER A 128 2.87 -21.04 -10.73
N ASP A 129 3.54 -20.15 -11.46
CA ASP A 129 3.88 -20.37 -12.88
C ASP A 129 5.10 -21.28 -13.07
N SER A 130 5.82 -21.62 -11.99
CA SER A 130 7.03 -22.44 -12.02
C SER A 130 6.81 -23.95 -11.82
N GLU A 131 5.58 -24.38 -11.44
CA GLU A 131 5.21 -25.80 -11.32
C GLU A 131 4.52 -26.36 -12.57
N GLY A 132 4.38 -25.55 -13.62
CA GLY A 132 3.62 -25.88 -14.83
C GLY A 132 4.44 -26.03 -16.11
N ASP A 133 5.64 -26.62 -16.09
CA ASP A 133 6.23 -27.08 -17.35
C ASP A 133 7.18 -28.28 -17.18
N SER A 134 6.63 -29.48 -17.38
CA SER A 134 7.40 -30.69 -17.66
C SER A 134 6.96 -31.27 -19.01
N ALA A 135 7.71 -30.86 -20.03
CA ALA A 135 8.08 -31.56 -21.26
C ALA A 135 7.07 -32.51 -21.94
N THR A 136 6.79 -32.25 -23.22
CA THR A 136 7.29 -33.14 -24.30
C THR A 136 7.57 -32.35 -25.57
N ASP A 137 8.76 -32.60 -26.11
CA ASP A 137 9.34 -32.02 -27.32
C ASP A 137 9.12 -33.00 -28.49
N SER A 138 8.64 -32.51 -29.64
CA SER A 138 8.94 -33.13 -30.95
C SER A 138 8.58 -32.18 -32.11
N ALA A 139 9.62 -31.82 -32.87
CA ALA A 139 9.55 -31.03 -34.08
C ALA A 139 9.17 -31.89 -35.31
N SER A 140 8.40 -31.32 -36.25
CA SER A 140 8.58 -31.56 -37.69
C SER A 140 7.91 -30.45 -38.53
N GLU A 141 8.58 -30.14 -39.65
CA GLU A 141 8.30 -29.07 -40.62
C GLU A 141 7.10 -29.37 -41.55
N GLY A 142 6.50 -28.33 -42.16
CA GLY A 142 5.75 -28.48 -43.41
C GLY A 142 4.62 -27.46 -43.67
N GLU A 143 4.89 -26.51 -44.56
CA GLU A 143 4.04 -25.88 -45.60
C GLU A 143 2.56 -25.44 -45.36
N VAL A 144 2.29 -24.21 -45.80
CA VAL A 144 0.98 -23.54 -46.02
C VAL A 144 0.67 -23.66 -47.52
N PRO A 145 -0.56 -23.97 -48.02
CA PRO A 145 -1.61 -22.94 -48.16
C PRO A 145 -3.09 -23.39 -48.18
N GLY A 146 -4.00 -22.45 -47.92
CA GLY A 146 -5.35 -22.49 -48.49
C GLY A 146 -6.47 -21.97 -47.59
N ASP A 147 -7.16 -20.94 -48.08
CA ASP A 147 -8.38 -20.32 -47.58
C ASP A 147 -9.48 -21.31 -47.17
N ASN A 148 -10.25 -20.98 -46.12
CA ASN A 148 -11.71 -21.08 -46.13
C ASN A 148 -12.37 -20.36 -44.94
N LEU A 149 -13.39 -19.58 -45.28
CA LEU A 149 -14.39 -18.96 -44.41
C LEU A 149 -15.35 -20.02 -43.85
N CYS A 150 -15.76 -19.92 -42.59
CA CYS A 150 -17.17 -19.94 -42.16
C CYS A 150 -17.34 -19.78 -40.64
N GLU A 151 -18.49 -19.20 -40.30
CA GLU A 151 -19.00 -18.78 -38.99
C GLU A 151 -19.43 -19.92 -38.06
N GLU A 152 -19.81 -19.48 -36.84
CA GLU A 152 -20.81 -20.02 -35.90
C GLU A 152 -20.36 -20.96 -34.75
N ASP A 153 -20.36 -20.34 -33.57
CA ASP A 153 -21.14 -20.70 -32.36
C ASP A 153 -21.00 -22.12 -31.80
N GLN A 154 -20.47 -22.22 -30.57
CA GLN A 154 -21.09 -23.01 -29.50
C GLN A 154 -20.42 -22.80 -28.14
N THR A 155 -21.24 -22.31 -27.22
CA THR A 155 -21.13 -22.41 -25.76
C THR A 155 -20.86 -23.84 -25.28
N CYS A 156 -20.02 -24.01 -24.25
CA CYS A 156 -20.10 -25.18 -23.37
C CYS A 156 -19.97 -24.79 -21.88
N HIS A 157 -21.03 -25.15 -21.16
CA HIS A 157 -21.15 -25.23 -19.70
C HIS A 157 -20.44 -26.50 -19.17
N PHE A 158 -20.50 -26.66 -17.83
CA PHE A 158 -20.21 -27.83 -16.96
C PHE A 158 -18.85 -27.77 -16.23
N GLU A 159 -18.72 -28.02 -14.92
CA GLU A 159 -19.64 -28.23 -13.81
C GLU A 159 -18.86 -28.16 -12.48
N HIS A 160 -19.58 -28.06 -11.35
CA HIS A 160 -19.04 -28.06 -9.99
C HIS A 160 -18.38 -29.38 -9.57
N GLY A 161 -17.22 -29.27 -8.90
CA GLY A 161 -16.62 -30.34 -8.11
C GLY A 161 -16.15 -29.80 -6.76
N ALA A 162 -16.93 -30.06 -5.70
CA ALA A 162 -16.56 -29.76 -4.33
C ALA A 162 -15.57 -30.80 -3.79
N GLN A 163 -14.39 -30.37 -3.34
CA GLN A 163 -13.59 -31.13 -2.38
C GLN A 163 -12.95 -30.18 -1.37
N SER A 164 -13.27 -30.46 -0.11
CA SER A 164 -12.74 -29.86 1.11
C SER A 164 -11.25 -30.16 1.28
N ASN A 165 -10.44 -29.14 1.55
CA ASN A 165 -9.19 -29.25 2.30
C ASN A 165 -8.89 -27.90 2.96
N ALA A 166 -8.71 -27.91 4.28
CA ALA A 166 -8.33 -26.73 5.06
C ALA A 166 -6.82 -26.46 4.88
N PRO A 167 -6.36 -25.21 4.70
CA PRO A 167 -4.95 -24.90 4.74
C PRO A 167 -4.55 -24.36 6.12
N GLY A 168 -3.50 -24.95 6.68
CA GLY A 168 -2.85 -24.53 7.92
C GLY A 168 -2.12 -23.20 7.78
N SER A 169 -1.88 -22.58 8.92
CA SER A 169 -1.13 -21.35 9.15
C SER A 169 0.22 -21.34 8.43
N VAL A 170 0.44 -20.35 7.55
CA VAL A 170 1.72 -20.12 6.89
C VAL A 170 2.50 -19.06 7.69
N ASP A 171 3.56 -19.50 8.37
CA ASP A 171 4.54 -18.63 9.02
C ASP A 171 5.52 -18.10 7.96
N CYS A 172 5.42 -16.81 7.63
CA CYS A 172 6.31 -16.14 6.68
C CYS A 172 7.47 -15.44 7.40
N SER A 173 8.35 -16.24 7.99
CA SER A 173 9.57 -15.76 8.66
C SER A 173 10.79 -16.62 8.33
N SER A 174 11.23 -16.71 7.06
CA SER A 174 12.65 -17.01 6.70
C SER A 174 12.84 -17.31 5.21
N GLY A 175 13.83 -16.64 4.58
CA GLY A 175 14.61 -17.21 3.47
C GLY A 175 14.38 -16.65 2.07
N TYR A 176 15.08 -15.57 1.68
CA TYR A 176 15.15 -15.07 0.30
C TYR A 176 16.60 -14.95 -0.18
N THR A 177 17.09 -15.89 -0.98
CA THR A 177 18.17 -15.65 -1.96
C THR A 177 18.00 -16.56 -3.17
N GLN A 178 17.57 -16.02 -4.32
CA GLN A 178 18.40 -15.91 -5.53
C GLN A 178 17.60 -15.42 -6.76
N ASN A 179 18.15 -14.37 -7.37
CA ASN A 179 18.21 -14.07 -8.81
C ASN A 179 16.95 -14.25 -9.68
N LEU A 180 16.14 -13.19 -9.79
CA LEU A 180 15.28 -12.95 -10.95
C LEU A 180 15.41 -11.49 -11.43
N ARG A 181 15.42 -11.30 -12.76
CA ARG A 181 15.63 -10.02 -13.46
C ARG A 181 14.67 -8.92 -12.97
N ARG A 182 15.24 -7.74 -12.69
CA ARG A 182 14.57 -6.49 -12.26
C ARG A 182 13.40 -6.11 -13.19
N SER A 183 12.17 -6.23 -12.71
CA SER A 183 11.15 -5.22 -13.03
C SER A 183 11.40 -4.02 -12.10
N GLU A 184 11.78 -2.89 -12.68
CA GLU A 184 11.90 -1.62 -11.95
C GLU A 184 10.52 -0.98 -11.92
N THR A 185 9.63 -1.43 -11.03
CA THR A 185 8.34 -0.76 -10.85
C THR A 185 8.59 0.61 -10.23
N GLU A 186 8.41 1.66 -11.03
CA GLU A 186 8.41 3.04 -10.55
C GLU A 186 7.30 3.24 -9.50
N PRO A 187 7.46 4.18 -8.55
CA PRO A 187 6.41 4.50 -7.60
C PRO A 187 5.15 4.97 -8.30
N LEU A 188 4.00 4.60 -7.73
CA LEU A 188 2.68 4.95 -8.25
C LEU A 188 2.34 6.45 -8.12
N PHE A 189 3.23 7.26 -7.55
CA PHE A 189 3.07 8.70 -7.39
C PHE A 189 4.40 9.45 -7.57
N GLN A 190 4.32 10.74 -7.82
CA GLN A 190 5.50 11.58 -8.05
C GLN A 190 6.18 11.92 -6.72
N SER A 191 7.04 11.03 -6.23
CA SER A 191 7.66 11.17 -4.90
C SER A 191 8.55 12.40 -4.80
N MET A 192 9.35 12.71 -5.82
CA MET A 192 10.20 13.91 -5.83
C MET A 192 9.37 15.21 -5.82
N ALA A 193 8.22 15.22 -6.50
CA ALA A 193 7.31 16.36 -6.50
C ALA A 193 6.70 16.58 -5.10
N LEU A 194 6.33 15.50 -4.40
CA LEU A 194 5.85 15.61 -3.02
C LEU A 194 6.94 16.13 -2.06
N GLN A 195 8.20 15.70 -2.23
CA GLN A 195 9.31 16.26 -1.45
C GLN A 195 9.46 17.77 -1.67
N GLN A 196 9.28 18.25 -2.91
CA GLN A 196 9.29 19.69 -3.21
C GLN A 196 8.17 20.40 -2.45
N TYR A 197 6.95 19.89 -2.48
CA TYR A 197 5.82 20.50 -1.75
C TYR A 197 6.08 20.56 -0.24
N VAL A 198 6.57 19.47 0.35
CA VAL A 198 6.84 19.42 1.81
C VAL A 198 7.93 20.43 2.20
N LEU A 199 9.07 20.43 1.50
CA LEU A 199 10.21 21.28 1.84
C LEU A 199 10.00 22.76 1.48
N LEU A 200 9.32 23.06 0.38
CA LEU A 200 9.18 24.44 -0.11
C LEU A 200 7.90 25.13 0.37
N CYS A 201 6.82 24.39 0.58
CA CYS A 201 5.51 24.98 0.90
C CYS A 201 5.09 24.73 2.37
N SER A 202 5.37 23.53 2.88
CA SER A 202 4.89 23.07 4.18
C SER A 202 5.88 23.33 5.32
N GLN A 203 7.16 23.59 5.04
CA GLN A 203 8.14 23.94 6.06
C GLN A 203 8.02 25.42 6.46
N ASP A 204 8.12 25.69 7.75
CA ASP A 204 8.20 27.05 8.30
C ASP A 204 9.67 27.45 8.57
N GLN A 205 10.02 28.72 8.33
CA GLN A 205 11.41 29.19 8.42
C GLN A 205 11.96 29.17 9.85
N GLU A 206 11.09 29.28 10.85
CA GLU A 206 11.45 29.18 12.27
C GLU A 206 11.40 27.74 12.79
N GLY A 207 11.19 26.76 11.91
CA GLY A 207 11.11 25.34 12.23
C GLY A 207 9.67 24.81 12.34
N GLY A 208 9.53 23.49 12.23
CA GLY A 208 8.22 22.82 12.17
C GLY A 208 7.57 22.90 10.78
N PHE A 209 6.46 22.18 10.63
CA PHE A 209 5.68 22.15 9.40
C PHE A 209 4.22 22.53 9.65
N ARG A 210 3.54 22.87 8.56
CA ARG A 210 2.15 23.34 8.50
C ARG A 210 1.40 22.64 7.37
N ASP A 211 0.08 22.86 7.34
CA ASP A 211 -0.82 22.46 6.26
C ASP A 211 -0.35 22.99 4.88
N LYS A 212 -0.29 24.32 4.74
CA LYS A 212 0.02 25.01 3.48
C LYS A 212 0.51 26.43 3.76
N PRO A 213 1.10 27.15 2.78
CA PRO A 213 1.48 28.54 2.96
C PRO A 213 0.35 29.42 3.50
N GLY A 214 0.65 30.27 4.47
CA GLY A 214 -0.33 31.11 5.16
C GLY A 214 -1.06 30.45 6.33
N LYS A 215 -0.79 29.17 6.63
CA LYS A 215 -1.25 28.50 7.86
C LYS A 215 -0.16 28.48 8.93
N ALA A 216 -0.57 28.38 10.19
CA ALA A 216 0.36 28.25 11.30
C ALA A 216 1.00 26.85 11.32
N ARG A 217 2.21 26.76 11.85
CA ARG A 217 2.86 25.47 12.15
C ARG A 217 2.21 24.81 13.36
N ASP A 218 2.22 23.49 13.36
CA ASP A 218 1.79 22.69 14.51
C ASP A 218 2.50 21.32 14.54
N TYR A 219 2.36 20.61 15.66
CA TYR A 219 3.00 19.30 15.84
C TYR A 219 2.38 18.21 14.97
N TYR A 220 1.10 18.32 14.62
CA TYR A 220 0.40 17.35 13.79
C TYR A 220 0.98 17.36 12.37
N HIS A 221 1.03 18.52 11.71
CA HIS A 221 1.61 18.66 10.39
C HIS A 221 3.11 18.40 10.41
N THR A 222 3.83 18.80 11.47
CA THR A 222 5.24 18.43 11.64
C THR A 222 5.44 16.91 11.57
N CYS A 223 4.63 16.14 12.31
CA CYS A 223 4.69 14.68 12.29
C CYS A 223 4.37 14.09 10.89
N TYR A 224 3.23 14.45 10.31
CA TYR A 224 2.77 13.82 9.07
C TYR A 224 3.49 14.32 7.81
N CYS A 225 4.00 15.55 7.79
CA CYS A 225 4.88 16.02 6.71
C CYS A 225 6.21 15.26 6.73
N LEU A 226 6.81 15.05 7.90
CA LEU A 226 8.06 14.29 8.03
C LEU A 226 7.85 12.80 7.72
N GLY A 227 6.76 12.20 8.20
CA GLY A 227 6.40 10.82 7.85
C GLY A 227 6.20 10.65 6.34
N GLY A 228 5.51 11.58 5.68
CA GLY A 228 5.35 11.60 4.23
C GLY A 228 6.67 11.81 3.47
N LEU A 229 7.55 12.68 3.98
CA LEU A 229 8.88 12.89 3.42
C LEU A 229 9.74 11.64 3.51
N SER A 230 9.72 10.94 4.65
CA SER A 230 10.39 9.63 4.81
C SER A 230 9.83 8.61 3.81
N VAL A 231 8.50 8.48 3.68
CA VAL A 231 7.90 7.60 2.66
C VAL A 231 8.43 7.90 1.27
N CYS A 232 8.45 9.17 0.84
CA CYS A 232 8.94 9.57 -0.47
C CYS A 232 10.41 9.20 -0.74
N GLN A 233 11.26 9.28 0.28
CA GLN A 233 12.68 9.00 0.16
C GLN A 233 12.95 7.49 0.03
N TYR A 234 12.13 6.66 0.69
CA TYR A 234 12.31 5.20 0.74
C TYR A 234 11.42 4.42 -0.23
N ILE A 235 10.47 5.05 -0.92
CA ILE A 235 9.51 4.36 -1.83
C ILE A 235 10.21 3.62 -2.99
N TRP A 236 11.40 4.05 -3.38
CA TRP A 236 12.22 3.39 -4.42
C TRP A 236 13.11 2.27 -3.85
N SER A 237 13.19 2.12 -2.52
CA SER A 237 14.09 1.16 -1.89
C SER A 237 13.51 -0.24 -1.96
N LYS A 238 14.28 -1.17 -2.54
CA LYS A 238 13.92 -2.60 -2.60
C LYS A 238 14.22 -3.32 -1.28
N ASN A 239 15.16 -2.80 -0.51
CA ASN A 239 15.59 -3.38 0.76
C ASN A 239 15.23 -2.42 1.88
N GLY A 240 14.29 -2.81 2.76
CA GLY A 240 13.73 -1.94 3.80
C GLY A 240 14.74 -1.31 4.76
N ASN A 241 15.95 -1.89 4.86
CA ASN A 241 17.00 -1.43 5.76
C ASN A 241 18.16 -0.70 5.05
N ALA A 242 18.18 -0.66 3.71
CA ALA A 242 19.23 0.03 2.98
C ALA A 242 18.92 1.53 2.85
N PRO A 243 19.92 2.42 3.00
CA PRO A 243 19.71 3.84 2.75
C PRO A 243 19.34 4.07 1.27
N PRO A 244 18.46 5.04 0.99
CA PRO A 244 18.01 5.30 -0.37
C PRO A 244 19.16 5.91 -1.18
N LEU A 245 19.08 5.76 -2.50
CA LEU A 245 20.04 6.40 -3.39
C LEU A 245 19.96 7.93 -3.24
N PRO A 246 21.07 8.68 -3.36
CA PRO A 246 21.05 10.14 -3.27
C PRO A 246 20.03 10.81 -4.21
N LYS A 247 19.77 10.22 -5.39
CA LYS A 247 18.78 10.71 -6.35
C LYS A 247 17.33 10.65 -5.86
N ALA A 248 17.04 9.87 -4.81
CA ALA A 248 15.73 9.76 -4.19
C ALA A 248 15.54 10.78 -3.06
N VAL A 249 16.56 11.57 -2.73
CA VAL A 249 16.49 12.62 -1.70
C VAL A 249 16.58 13.98 -2.38
N LEU A 250 15.57 14.83 -2.20
CA LEU A 250 15.57 16.17 -2.74
C LEU A 250 16.50 17.09 -1.94
N GLY A 251 17.46 17.71 -2.64
CA GLY A 251 18.41 18.64 -2.04
C GLY A 251 19.65 17.94 -1.47
N PRO A 252 20.34 18.52 -0.48
CA PRO A 252 21.49 17.88 0.14
C PRO A 252 21.08 16.59 0.86
N TYR A 253 22.00 15.61 0.91
CA TYR A 253 21.74 14.33 1.56
C TYR A 253 21.48 14.44 3.07
N SER A 254 21.79 15.58 3.68
CA SER A 254 21.38 15.92 5.05
C SER A 254 19.86 16.03 5.24
N ASN A 255 19.08 16.08 4.16
CA ASN A 255 17.62 16.03 4.20
C ASN A 255 17.07 14.60 4.38
N LEU A 256 17.93 13.59 4.33
CA LEU A 256 17.53 12.20 4.53
C LEU A 256 16.97 12.01 5.95
N LEU A 257 15.76 11.47 6.03
CA LEU A 257 15.11 11.06 7.26
C LEU A 257 15.33 9.56 7.52
N GLU A 258 15.07 9.12 8.74
CA GLU A 258 15.02 7.69 9.05
C GLU A 258 13.82 7.02 8.37
N PRO A 259 13.92 5.72 8.01
CA PRO A 259 12.80 4.98 7.45
C PRO A 259 11.74 4.74 8.51
N ILE A 260 10.47 4.87 8.12
CA ILE A 260 9.32 4.54 8.97
C ILE A 260 8.63 3.26 8.52
N HIS A 261 7.98 2.57 9.46
CA HIS A 261 7.08 1.47 9.12
C HIS A 261 5.76 2.02 8.56
N PRO A 262 5.35 1.67 7.34
CA PRO A 262 4.23 2.33 6.65
C PRO A 262 2.87 2.09 7.32
N VAL A 263 2.68 0.95 8.01
CA VAL A 263 1.46 0.68 8.79
C VAL A 263 1.42 1.46 10.11
N TYR A 264 2.57 1.72 10.74
CA TYR A 264 2.65 2.21 12.13
C TYR A 264 3.04 3.67 12.25
N ASN A 265 3.61 4.26 11.20
CA ASN A 265 4.17 5.62 11.20
C ASN A 265 5.17 5.87 12.35
N VAL A 266 6.00 4.87 12.65
CA VAL A 266 7.10 4.96 13.62
C VAL A 266 8.40 4.56 12.93
N VAL A 267 9.54 4.99 13.46
CA VAL A 267 10.86 4.60 12.94
C VAL A 267 10.95 3.08 12.87
N LEU A 268 11.39 2.54 11.73
CA LEU A 268 11.35 1.11 11.45
C LEU A 268 12.12 0.29 12.49
N GLN A 269 13.27 0.79 12.94
CA GLN A 269 14.06 0.15 13.99
C GLN A 269 13.28 0.04 15.32
N GLN A 270 12.58 1.11 15.71
CA GLN A 270 11.78 1.13 16.95
C GLN A 270 10.60 0.16 16.87
N TYR A 271 9.99 0.03 15.69
CA TYR A 271 8.99 -1.00 15.45
C TYR A 271 9.57 -2.41 15.61
N GLN A 272 10.73 -2.69 15.01
CA GLN A 272 11.38 -4.01 15.09
C GLN A 272 11.72 -4.38 16.54
N GLU A 273 12.30 -3.44 17.29
CA GLU A 273 12.61 -3.62 18.72
C GLU A 273 11.36 -3.96 19.55
N ALA A 274 10.25 -3.22 19.34
CA ALA A 274 9.00 -3.49 20.03
C ALA A 274 8.39 -4.84 19.63
N TYR A 275 8.35 -5.15 18.33
CA TYR A 275 7.81 -6.40 17.81
C TYR A 275 8.57 -7.62 18.35
N GLU A 276 9.90 -7.58 18.32
CA GLU A 276 10.74 -8.66 18.88
C GLU A 276 10.54 -8.86 20.38
N PHE A 277 10.31 -7.78 21.13
CA PHE A 277 10.09 -7.85 22.57
C PHE A 277 8.78 -8.59 22.90
N PHE A 278 7.67 -8.20 22.27
CA PHE A 278 6.35 -8.79 22.55
C PHE A 278 6.14 -10.16 21.89
N SER A 279 6.86 -10.48 20.81
CA SER A 279 6.80 -11.80 20.17
C SER A 279 7.46 -12.92 20.99
N ARG A 280 8.27 -12.58 22.00
CA ARG A 280 8.93 -13.55 22.90
C ARG A 280 8.10 -13.91 24.13
N SER A 281 6.95 -13.25 24.32
CA SER A 281 6.09 -13.38 25.50
C SER A 281 5.08 -14.52 25.37
#